data_AF-A0A9X6AGK5-F1
#
_entry.id   AF-A0A9X6AGK5-F1
#
_cell.length_a   1.000
_cell.length_b   1.000
_cell.length_c   1.000
_cell.angle_alpha   90.00
_cell.angle_beta   90.00
_cell.angle_gamma   90.00
#
_symmetry.space_group_name_H-M   'P 1'
#
loop_
_entity.id
_entity.type
_entity.pdbx_description
1 polymer ?
#
loop_
_entity_poly.entity_id
_entity_poly.type
_entity_poly.pdbx_seq_one_letter_code
_entity_poly.pdbx_strand_id
1 'polypeptide(L)' 'ETYRPASDRPLAAPVLALRGRDDELVSTAEAAEWSRATTGKLTTAELDGGHMYLTENPGALLRLIGAELRAGHTR' A
#
# COMPACT_ATOMS: atom_id res chain seq x y z
N GLU A 1 10.53 7.44 18.22
CA GLU A 1 9.23 7.92 17.71
C GLU A 1 8.87 9.33 18.21
N THR A 2 9.26 10.40 17.50
CA THR A 2 8.86 11.80 17.79
C THR A 2 7.97 12.41 16.70
N TYR A 3 7.59 11.61 15.70
CA TYR A 3 6.74 12.07 14.61
C TYR A 3 5.35 12.45 15.14
N ARG A 4 4.83 13.60 14.66
CA ARG A 4 3.45 14.02 14.86
C ARG A 4 2.87 14.42 13.49
N PRO A 5 1.77 13.80 13.04
CA PRO A 5 1.14 14.24 11.81
C PRO A 5 0.66 15.69 11.95
N ALA A 6 0.79 16.48 10.88
CA ALA A 6 0.31 17.86 10.86
C ALA A 6 -1.22 17.95 10.91
N SER A 7 -1.92 16.86 10.58
CA SER A 7 -3.38 16.75 10.60
C SER A 7 -3.82 15.29 10.69
N ASP A 8 -4.95 15.05 11.34
CA ASP A 8 -5.66 13.76 11.35
C ASP A 8 -6.68 13.64 10.20
N ARG A 9 -6.75 14.64 9.30
CA ARG A 9 -7.70 14.63 8.18
C ARG A 9 -7.29 13.54 7.17
N PRO A 10 -8.18 12.60 6.82
CA PRO A 10 -7.87 11.59 5.80
C PRO A 10 -7.67 12.21 4.42
N LEU A 11 -6.84 11.56 3.61
CA LEU A 11 -6.55 11.95 2.23
C LEU A 11 -7.79 11.78 1.33
N ALA A 12 -8.01 12.73 0.42
CA ALA A 12 -9.05 12.62 -0.62
C ALA A 12 -8.49 11.94 -1.89
N ALA A 13 -7.73 10.86 -1.73
CA ALA A 13 -7.04 10.17 -2.81
C ALA A 13 -7.08 8.64 -2.60
N PRO A 14 -7.14 7.82 -3.66
CA PRO A 14 -7.05 6.38 -3.51
C PRO A 14 -5.70 5.97 -2.89
N VAL A 15 -5.72 4.91 -2.07
CA VAL A 15 -4.54 4.33 -1.44
C VAL A 15 -4.40 2.88 -1.85
N LEU A 16 -3.19 2.50 -2.23
CA LEU A 16 -2.78 1.12 -2.47
C LEU A 16 -1.79 0.70 -1.39
N ALA A 17 -2.22 -0.18 -0.47
CA ALA A 17 -1.38 -0.73 0.58
C ALA A 17 -0.79 -2.07 0.14
N LEU A 18 0.54 -2.15 0.08
CA LEU A 18 1.29 -3.33 -0.37
C LEU A 18 2.09 -3.93 0.79
N ARG A 19 2.08 -5.26 0.91
CA ARG A 19 2.93 -5.99 1.86
C ARG A 19 3.57 -7.23 1.21
N GLY A 20 4.62 -7.73 1.85
CA GLY A 20 5.14 -9.07 1.57
C GLY A 20 4.20 -10.12 2.17
N ARG A 21 3.96 -11.22 1.47
CA ARG A 21 3.11 -12.32 1.96
C ARG A 21 3.69 -12.92 3.25
N ASP A 22 5.00 -13.00 3.31
CA ASP A 22 5.77 -13.58 4.43
C ASP A 22 6.32 -12.49 5.37
N ASP A 23 5.76 -11.27 5.33
CA ASP A 23 6.16 -10.18 6.22
C ASP A 23 5.73 -10.47 7.66
N GLU A 24 6.73 -10.66 8.54
CA GLU A 24 6.55 -10.90 9.98
C GLU A 24 6.39 -9.60 10.80
N LEU A 25 6.68 -8.43 10.21
CA LEU A 25 6.61 -7.14 10.87
C LEU A 25 5.27 -6.43 10.65
N VAL A 26 4.61 -6.71 9.53
CA VAL A 26 3.31 -6.11 9.19
C VAL A 26 2.34 -7.18 8.70
N SER A 27 1.29 -7.39 9.48
CA SER A 27 0.19 -8.31 9.14
C SER A 27 -0.72 -7.75 8.04
N THR A 28 -1.52 -8.62 7.41
CA THR A 28 -2.57 -8.22 6.47
C THR A 28 -3.58 -7.26 7.11
N ALA A 29 -3.90 -7.45 8.41
CA ALA A 29 -4.81 -6.60 9.14
C ALA A 29 -4.24 -5.18 9.32
N GLU A 30 -2.99 -5.06 9.76
CA GLU A 30 -2.31 -3.77 9.92
C GLU A 30 -2.17 -3.03 8.59
N ALA A 31 -1.89 -3.74 7.49
CA ALA A 31 -1.87 -3.15 6.15
C ALA A 31 -3.25 -2.60 5.75
N ALA A 32 -4.36 -3.24 6.16
CA ALA A 32 -5.71 -2.78 5.87
C ALA A 32 -6.14 -1.53 6.67
N GLU A 33 -5.47 -1.22 7.78
CA GLU A 33 -5.76 -0.03 8.60
C GLU A 33 -5.44 1.29 7.87
N TRP A 34 -4.73 1.24 6.73
CA TRP A 34 -4.59 2.36 5.81
C TRP A 34 -5.93 2.92 5.30
N SER A 35 -7.02 2.17 5.42
CA SER A 35 -8.39 2.67 5.20
C SER A 35 -8.71 3.92 6.03
N ARG A 36 -8.13 4.06 7.23
CA ARG A 36 -8.35 5.23 8.10
C ARG A 36 -7.67 6.50 7.59
N ALA A 37 -6.64 6.35 6.76
CA ALA A 37 -5.86 7.47 6.23
C ALA A 37 -6.45 8.07 4.96
N THR A 38 -7.56 7.52 4.43
CA THR A 38 -8.18 8.01 3.20
C THR A 38 -9.71 8.00 3.23
N THR A 39 -10.35 8.94 2.54
CA THR A 39 -11.77 8.85 2.16
C THR A 39 -11.98 8.28 0.76
N GLY A 40 -10.90 8.04 0.02
CA GLY A 40 -10.89 7.39 -1.29
C GLY A 40 -10.91 5.85 -1.21
N LYS A 41 -10.82 5.21 -2.38
CA LYS A 41 -10.74 3.75 -2.48
C LYS A 41 -9.45 3.24 -1.81
N LEU A 42 -9.58 2.25 -0.94
CA LEU A 42 -8.47 1.41 -0.50
C LEU A 42 -8.39 0.16 -1.39
N THR A 43 -7.19 -0.13 -1.90
CA THR A 43 -6.83 -1.43 -2.46
C THR A 43 -5.70 -2.01 -1.61
N THR A 44 -5.75 -3.30 -1.30
CA THR A 44 -4.65 -4.03 -0.65
C THR A 44 -4.11 -5.09 -1.61
N ALA A 45 -2.81 -5.34 -1.58
CA ALA A 45 -2.22 -6.47 -2.31
C ALA A 45 -0.98 -7.02 -1.59
N GLU A 46 -0.71 -8.29 -1.85
CA GLU A 46 0.44 -9.01 -1.32
C GLU A 46 1.35 -9.47 -2.45
N LEU A 47 2.65 -9.33 -2.25
CA LEU A 47 3.68 -9.82 -3.15
C LEU A 47 4.48 -10.93 -2.44
N ASP A 48 5.04 -11.85 -3.22
CA ASP A 48 5.94 -12.87 -2.65
C ASP A 48 7.16 -12.19 -1.99
N GLY A 49 7.56 -12.69 -0.82
CA GLY A 49 8.69 -12.16 -0.05
C GLY A 49 8.30 -11.67 1.35
N GLY A 50 9.33 -11.38 2.15
CA GLY A 50 9.19 -10.87 3.52
C GLY A 50 9.05 -9.34 3.56
N HIS A 51 9.47 -8.71 4.65
CA HIS A 51 9.38 -7.25 4.81
C HIS A 51 10.06 -6.44 3.68
N MET A 52 11.14 -7.00 3.12
CA MET A 52 11.95 -6.36 2.07
C MET A 52 11.55 -6.77 0.65
N TYR A 53 10.34 -7.32 0.45
CA TYR A 53 9.79 -7.78 -0.85
C TYR A 53 10.02 -6.81 -2.01
N LEU A 54 9.99 -5.50 -1.73
CA LEU A 54 10.19 -4.44 -2.73
C LEU A 54 11.61 -4.39 -3.32
N THR A 55 12.61 -4.82 -2.55
CA THR A 55 14.01 -4.88 -2.99
C THR A 55 14.37 -6.22 -3.61
N GLU A 56 13.71 -7.30 -3.16
CA GLU A 56 13.97 -8.67 -3.60
C GLU A 56 13.31 -8.96 -4.95
N ASN A 57 12.11 -8.40 -5.19
CA ASN A 57 11.37 -8.58 -6.44
C ASN A 57 10.74 -7.26 -6.94
N PRO A 58 11.58 -6.29 -7.38
CA PRO A 58 11.09 -5.00 -7.87
C PRO A 58 10.20 -5.13 -9.12
N GLY A 59 10.38 -6.19 -9.92
CA GLY A 59 9.61 -6.39 -11.15
C GLY A 59 8.12 -6.63 -10.90
N ALA A 60 7.77 -7.45 -9.90
CA ALA A 60 6.37 -7.70 -9.54
C ALA A 60 5.70 -6.42 -9.00
N LEU A 61 6.41 -5.68 -8.16
CA LEU A 61 5.96 -4.39 -7.62
C LEU A 61 5.67 -3.37 -8.74
N LEU A 62 6.61 -3.16 -9.65
CA LEU A 62 6.46 -2.19 -10.73
C LEU A 62 5.31 -2.54 -11.69
N ARG A 63 5.11 -3.84 -11.99
CA ARG A 63 3.97 -4.29 -12.81
C ARG A 63 2.64 -3.97 -12.15
N LEU A 64 2.53 -4.20 -10.84
CA LEU A 64 1.33 -3.94 -10.06
C LEU A 64 1.03 -2.43 -10.04
N ILE A 65 2.01 -1.58 -9.70
CA ILE A 65 1.85 -0.12 -9.73
C ILE A 65 1.42 0.36 -11.12
N GLY A 66 2.06 -0.16 -12.18
CA GLY A 66 1.70 0.18 -13.55
C GLY A 66 0.26 -0.20 -13.91
N ALA A 67 -0.24 -1.32 -13.40
CA ALA A 67 -1.63 -1.75 -13.61
C ALA A 67 -2.63 -0.81 -12.93
N GLU A 68 -2.38 -0.45 -11.67
CA GLU A 68 -3.23 0.48 -10.91
C GLU A 68 -3.25 1.88 -11.54
N LEU A 69 -2.11 2.37 -12.01
CA LEU A 69 -2.04 3.65 -12.70
C LEU A 69 -2.85 3.64 -14.00
N ARG A 70 -2.79 2.57 -14.80
CA ARG A 70 -3.61 2.44 -16.02
C ARG A 70 -5.10 2.38 -15.70
N ALA A 71 -5.48 1.65 -14.66
CA ALA A 71 -6.88 1.59 -14.21
C ALA A 71 -7.39 2.97 -13.75
N GLY A 72 -6.56 3.74 -13.03
CA GLY A 72 -6.89 5.09 -12.57
C GLY A 72 -6.92 6.16 -13.67
N HIS A 73 -6.17 5.97 -14.76
CA HIS A 73 -6.13 6.88 -15.92
C HIS A 73 -7.25 6.64 -16.94
N THR A 74 -8.08 5.60 -16.78
CA THR A 74 -9.19 5.32 -17.70
C THR A 74 -10.39 6.26 -17.41
N ARG A 75 -10.16 7.56 -17.62
CA ARG A 75 -11.16 8.62 -17.48
C ARG A 75 -11.40 9.32 -18.80
#